data_AF-A0A3P7IYD7-F1
#
_entry.id   AF-A0A3P7IYD7-F1
#
_cell.length_a   1.000
_cell.length_b   1.000
_cell.length_c   1.000
_cell.angle_alpha   90.00
_cell.angle_beta   90.00
_cell.angle_gamma   90.00
#
_symmetry.space_group_name_H-M   'P 1'
#
loop_
_entity.id
_entity.type
_entity.pdbx_description
1 polymer ?
#
loop_
_entity_poly.entity_id
_entity_poly.type
_entity_poly.pdbx_seq_one_letter_code
_entity_poly.pdbx_strand_id
1 'polypeptide(L)'
;MARESSSPPENVCEVEYVSTFFTDLMEKCRERGLNIAQQPLRVYQKTGSRNFEKFVVDAKERFQKLRDEGGSPKILLLLVINDRNDLSIYHGGAYGLIKAICDNKYGVASQVIDARTVISAVNSTKKTVYYNIALKINAKLGGVNQAVLFNNESALAWDFGNFCFEHKNAAHPRSTEPAQKKEAVMYVGIDVTHPTANSGIDISIASMVANFDLAATRYANEIFAQMKGKETVECFDRQFCQLMTKFREVCCL
;
A
#
# COMPACT_ATOMS: atom_id res chain seq x y z
N MET A 1 -40.49 -19.43 -35.93
CA MET A 1 -40.19 -18.12 -35.31
C MET A 1 -40.18 -18.30 -33.80
N ALA A 2 -39.05 -18.72 -33.24
CA ALA A 2 -38.82 -18.69 -31.80
C ALA A 2 -37.94 -17.46 -31.53
N ARG A 3 -38.41 -16.56 -30.66
CA ARG A 3 -37.66 -15.38 -30.23
C ARG A 3 -36.52 -15.86 -29.32
N GLU A 4 -35.29 -15.74 -29.80
CA GLU A 4 -34.11 -15.72 -28.93
C GLU A 4 -34.20 -14.45 -28.07
N SER A 5 -34.55 -14.63 -26.80
CA SER A 5 -34.29 -13.64 -25.77
C SER A 5 -32.87 -13.89 -25.27
N SER A 6 -31.90 -13.22 -25.88
CA SER A 6 -30.56 -13.09 -25.32
C SER A 6 -30.63 -12.05 -24.21
N SER A 7 -30.75 -12.51 -22.96
CA SER A 7 -30.36 -11.68 -21.83
C SER A 7 -28.87 -11.35 -21.96
N PRO A 8 -28.45 -10.08 -21.79
CA PRO A 8 -27.03 -9.76 -21.71
C PRO A 8 -26.45 -10.42 -20.45
N PRO A 9 -25.15 -10.78 -20.43
CA PRO A 9 -24.54 -11.33 -19.22
C PRO A 9 -24.62 -10.28 -18.10
N GLU A 10 -25.39 -10.62 -17.06
CA GLU A 10 -25.51 -9.82 -15.85
C GLU A 10 -24.17 -9.72 -15.12
N ASN A 11 -23.84 -8.50 -14.69
CA ASN A 11 -22.69 -8.08 -13.87
C ASN A 11 -21.45 -7.58 -14.61
N VAL A 12 -21.61 -6.50 -15.39
CA VAL A 12 -20.57 -5.47 -15.52
C VAL A 12 -20.93 -4.37 -14.52
N CYS A 13 -19.99 -3.92 -13.69
CA CYS A 13 -20.22 -2.79 -12.79
C CYS A 13 -20.59 -1.54 -13.61
N GLU A 14 -21.83 -1.06 -13.49
CA GLU A 14 -22.29 0.07 -14.28
C GLU A 14 -21.53 1.35 -13.94
N VAL A 15 -21.39 2.23 -14.94
CA VAL A 15 -20.61 3.48 -14.82
C VAL A 15 -21.13 4.36 -13.69
N GLU A 16 -22.43 4.34 -13.41
CA GLU A 16 -23.05 5.09 -12.33
C GLU A 16 -22.55 4.62 -10.95
N TYR A 17 -22.54 3.31 -10.68
CA TYR A 17 -21.99 2.76 -9.44
C TYR A 17 -20.52 3.15 -9.24
N VAL A 18 -19.72 3.07 -10.30
CA VAL A 18 -18.31 3.47 -10.27
C VAL A 18 -18.15 4.95 -9.92
N SER A 19 -18.94 5.82 -10.55
CA SER A 19 -18.90 7.27 -10.34
C SER A 19 -19.31 7.65 -8.90
N THR A 20 -20.40 7.08 -8.41
CA THR A 20 -20.89 7.30 -7.04
C THR A 20 -19.87 6.80 -6.02
N PHE A 21 -19.35 5.58 -6.20
CA PHE A 21 -18.34 5.02 -5.33
C PHE A 21 -17.05 5.86 -5.29
N PHE A 22 -16.58 6.32 -6.45
CA PHE A 22 -15.40 7.18 -6.53
C PHE A 22 -15.61 8.46 -5.72
N THR A 23 -16.75 9.12 -5.91
CA THR A 23 -17.09 10.37 -5.21
C THR A 23 -17.10 10.16 -3.69
N ASP A 24 -17.85 9.16 -3.21
CA ASP A 24 -17.93 8.80 -1.79
C ASP A 24 -16.55 8.46 -1.19
N LEU A 25 -15.72 7.72 -1.92
CA LEU A 25 -14.38 7.35 -1.46
C LEU A 25 -13.46 8.56 -1.37
N MET A 26 -13.49 9.46 -2.36
CA MET A 26 -12.66 10.65 -2.36
C MET A 26 -13.07 11.61 -1.23
N GLU A 27 -14.38 11.78 -1.00
CA GLU A 27 -14.89 12.53 0.15
C GLU A 27 -14.39 11.92 1.46
N LYS A 28 -14.56 10.61 1.65
CA LYS A 28 -14.08 9.91 2.85
C LYS A 28 -12.57 10.08 3.05
N CYS A 29 -11.77 10.05 1.98
CA CYS A 29 -10.34 10.28 2.09
C CYS A 29 -10.02 11.71 2.57
N ARG A 30 -10.72 12.72 2.05
CA ARG A 30 -10.53 14.12 2.47
C ARG A 30 -10.96 14.36 3.91
N GLU A 31 -12.09 13.79 4.33
CA GLU A 31 -12.52 13.80 5.74
C GLU A 31 -11.47 13.21 6.69
N ARG A 32 -10.64 12.27 6.19
CA ARG A 32 -9.56 11.62 6.94
C ARG A 32 -8.20 12.32 6.78
N GLY A 33 -8.18 13.51 6.19
CA GLY A 33 -6.98 14.35 6.09
C GLY A 33 -6.10 14.08 4.87
N LEU A 34 -6.53 13.25 3.92
CA LEU A 34 -5.80 13.08 2.66
C LEU A 34 -6.12 14.24 1.71
N ASN A 35 -5.08 14.92 1.24
CA ASN A 35 -5.22 15.92 0.19
C ASN A 35 -5.33 15.24 -1.19
N ILE A 36 -6.55 14.98 -1.64
CA ILE A 36 -6.83 14.34 -2.94
C ILE A 36 -7.50 15.33 -3.89
N ALA A 37 -7.02 15.34 -5.14
CA ALA A 37 -7.59 16.10 -6.24
C ALA A 37 -9.11 15.90 -6.37
N GLN A 38 -9.83 16.94 -6.79
CA GLN A 38 -11.29 16.86 -6.96
C GLN A 38 -11.70 15.91 -8.08
N GLN A 39 -10.91 15.88 -9.16
CA GLN A 39 -11.15 15.05 -10.33
C GLN A 39 -9.96 14.12 -10.57
N PRO A 40 -10.19 12.91 -11.12
CA PRO A 40 -9.11 12.02 -11.49
C PRO A 40 -8.31 12.60 -12.65
N LEU A 41 -6.99 12.35 -12.67
CA LEU A 41 -6.11 12.73 -13.79
C LEU A 41 -6.61 12.17 -15.12
N ARG A 42 -7.07 10.91 -15.12
CA ARG A 42 -7.66 10.24 -16.26
C ARG A 42 -8.54 9.09 -15.79
N VAL A 43 -9.62 8.83 -16.53
CA VAL A 43 -10.46 7.64 -16.38
C VAL A 43 -10.31 6.77 -17.62
N TYR A 44 -10.09 5.48 -17.42
CA TYR A 44 -10.04 4.47 -18.48
C TYR A 44 -11.22 3.52 -18.29
N GLN A 45 -11.96 3.23 -19.36
CA GLN A 45 -13.14 2.36 -19.33
C GLN A 45 -12.91 1.12 -20.20
N LYS A 46 -13.57 0.00 -19.86
CA LYS A 46 -13.57 -1.27 -20.62
C LYS A 46 -12.15 -1.73 -20.98
N THR A 47 -11.27 -1.72 -19.98
CA THR A 47 -9.86 -1.99 -20.13
C THR A 47 -9.61 -3.50 -20.14
N GLY A 48 -9.69 -4.15 -21.30
CA GLY A 48 -9.25 -5.54 -21.41
C GLY A 48 -7.79 -5.70 -20.96
N SER A 49 -7.46 -6.81 -20.30
CA SER A 49 -6.14 -7.02 -19.65
C SER A 49 -4.92 -6.71 -20.52
N ARG A 50 -4.98 -7.03 -21.81
CA ARG A 50 -3.87 -6.81 -22.76
C ARG A 50 -3.49 -5.34 -22.92
N ASN A 51 -4.40 -4.42 -22.61
CA ASN A 51 -4.16 -2.98 -22.71
C ASN A 51 -3.87 -2.33 -21.36
N PHE A 52 -3.99 -3.06 -20.24
CA PHE A 52 -3.80 -2.49 -18.90
C PHE A 52 -2.45 -1.79 -18.76
N GLU A 53 -1.39 -2.43 -19.25
CA GLU A 53 -0.05 -1.86 -19.25
C GLU A 53 0.03 -0.49 -19.95
N LYS A 54 -0.62 -0.34 -21.11
CA LYS A 54 -0.62 0.93 -21.87
C LYS A 54 -1.27 2.06 -21.06
N PHE A 55 -2.28 1.76 -20.24
CA PHE A 55 -2.92 2.75 -19.38
C PHE A 55 -2.02 3.16 -18.21
N VAL A 56 -1.23 2.24 -17.66
CA VAL A 56 -0.23 2.56 -16.63
C VAL A 56 0.84 3.49 -17.20
N VAL A 57 1.30 3.24 -18.43
CA VAL A 57 2.27 4.10 -19.14
C VAL A 57 1.69 5.50 -19.38
N ASP A 58 0.50 5.61 -19.99
CA ASP A 58 -0.15 6.91 -20.24
C ASP A 58 -0.40 7.70 -18.94
N ALA A 59 -0.85 7.03 -17.87
CA ALA A 59 -1.04 7.68 -16.58
C ALA A 59 0.28 8.21 -15.99
N LYS A 60 1.37 7.45 -16.11
CA LYS A 60 2.70 7.85 -15.62
C LYS A 60 3.25 9.04 -16.40
N GLU A 61 3.12 9.03 -17.73
CA GLU A 61 3.54 10.15 -18.59
C GLU A 61 2.77 11.44 -18.28
N ARG A 62 1.44 11.35 -18.11
CA ARG A 62 0.61 12.50 -17.71
C ARG A 62 1.02 13.03 -16.34
N PHE A 63 1.27 12.14 -15.39
CA PHE A 63 1.69 12.52 -14.06
C PHE A 63 3.07 13.18 -14.03
N GLN A 64 4.00 12.74 -14.88
CA GLN A 64 5.31 13.38 -15.04
C GLN A 64 5.16 14.82 -15.52
N LYS A 65 4.34 15.08 -16.57
CA LYS A 65 4.06 16.44 -17.03
C LYS A 65 3.51 17.34 -15.93
N LEU A 66 2.57 16.84 -15.13
CA LEU A 66 2.02 17.57 -13.97
C LEU A 66 3.03 17.83 -12.83
N ARG A 67 4.08 17.01 -12.73
CA ARG A 67 5.18 17.24 -11.78
C ARG A 67 6.14 18.30 -12.30
N ASP A 68 6.39 18.31 -13.61
CA ASP A 68 7.29 19.25 -14.26
C ASP A 68 6.72 20.68 -14.26
N GLU A 69 5.38 20.82 -14.25
CA GLU A 69 4.66 22.08 -14.05
C GLU A 69 4.87 22.69 -12.64
N GLY A 70 5.46 21.95 -11.70
CA GLY A 70 5.77 22.44 -10.36
C GLY A 70 4.59 22.44 -9.38
N GLY A 71 4.74 23.20 -8.29
CA GLY A 71 3.77 23.31 -7.21
C GLY A 71 3.98 22.28 -6.09
N SER A 72 2.92 21.98 -5.34
CA SER A 72 2.99 21.04 -4.21
C SER A 72 3.41 19.64 -4.69
N PRO A 73 4.17 18.87 -3.88
CA PRO A 73 4.45 17.47 -4.17
C PRO A 73 3.16 16.69 -4.42
N LYS A 74 3.14 15.93 -5.52
CA LYS A 74 2.00 15.09 -5.91
C LYS A 74 2.45 13.64 -5.87
N ILE A 75 1.51 12.73 -5.65
CA ILE A 75 1.74 11.28 -5.68
C ILE A 75 0.68 10.64 -6.58
N LEU A 76 1.11 9.74 -7.47
CA LEU A 76 0.21 9.01 -8.36
C LEU A 76 -0.32 7.75 -7.66
N LEU A 77 -1.64 7.56 -7.70
CA LEU A 77 -2.32 6.32 -7.31
C LEU A 77 -3.24 5.88 -8.45
N LEU A 78 -3.14 4.62 -8.86
CA LEU A 78 -4.12 4.00 -9.74
C LEU A 78 -5.22 3.32 -8.91
N LEU A 79 -6.45 3.84 -8.98
CA LEU A 79 -7.64 3.17 -8.47
C LEU A 79 -8.20 2.27 -9.56
N VAL A 80 -8.18 0.95 -9.34
CA VAL A 80 -8.59 -0.04 -10.33
C VAL A 80 -9.81 -0.79 -9.82
N ILE A 81 -10.92 -0.75 -10.55
CA ILE A 81 -12.09 -1.58 -10.27
C ILE A 81 -11.95 -2.83 -11.10
N ASN A 82 -11.76 -3.95 -10.42
CA ASN A 82 -11.57 -5.24 -11.04
C ASN A 82 -12.89 -6.02 -11.08
N ASP A 83 -13.32 -6.37 -12.28
CA ASP A 83 -14.41 -7.30 -12.49
C ASP A 83 -13.85 -8.72 -12.67
N ARG A 84 -14.15 -9.62 -11.72
CA ARG A 84 -13.59 -10.99 -11.72
C ARG A 84 -14.06 -11.83 -12.90
N ASN A 85 -15.10 -11.42 -13.61
CA ASN A 85 -15.65 -12.17 -14.72
C ASN A 85 -14.81 -12.08 -16.01
N ASP A 86 -13.87 -11.13 -16.10
CA ASP A 86 -13.21 -10.79 -17.37
C ASP A 86 -11.92 -11.58 -17.65
N LEU A 87 -11.35 -12.33 -16.70
CA LEU A 87 -9.94 -12.74 -16.81
C LEU A 87 -9.62 -14.15 -16.27
N SER A 88 -9.97 -15.18 -17.06
CA SER A 88 -9.56 -16.58 -16.88
C SER A 88 -8.23 -16.96 -17.56
N ILE A 89 -7.55 -16.02 -18.22
CA ILE A 89 -6.41 -16.35 -19.13
C ILE A 89 -5.06 -16.44 -18.39
N TYR A 90 -4.95 -15.93 -17.16
CA TYR A 90 -3.70 -15.98 -16.38
C TYR A 90 -3.86 -16.84 -15.13
N HIS A 91 -2.88 -17.72 -14.86
CA HIS A 91 -2.84 -18.58 -13.67
C HIS A 91 -2.87 -17.81 -12.32
N GLY A 92 -2.69 -16.48 -12.32
CA GLY A 92 -2.84 -15.57 -11.16
C GLY A 92 -4.01 -14.57 -11.22
N GLY A 93 -4.88 -14.69 -12.24
CA GLY A 93 -6.03 -13.81 -12.47
C GLY A 93 -5.66 -12.34 -12.77
N ALA A 94 -6.69 -11.52 -12.97
CA ALA A 94 -6.56 -10.08 -13.22
C ALA A 94 -5.71 -9.35 -12.17
N TYR A 95 -5.94 -9.69 -10.89
CA TYR A 95 -5.31 -9.02 -9.76
C TYR A 95 -3.79 -9.20 -9.78
N GLY A 96 -3.31 -10.43 -10.02
CA GLY A 96 -1.88 -10.73 -10.12
C GLY A 96 -1.21 -9.95 -11.24
N LEU A 97 -1.83 -9.87 -12.41
CA LEU A 97 -1.33 -9.09 -13.55
C LEU A 97 -1.24 -7.59 -13.23
N ILE A 98 -2.32 -7.02 -12.67
CA ILE A 98 -2.36 -5.61 -12.27
C ILE A 98 -1.22 -5.31 -11.29
N LYS A 99 -1.01 -6.18 -10.30
CA LYS A 99 0.03 -6.01 -9.28
C LYS A 99 1.44 -6.17 -9.85
N ALA A 100 1.67 -7.16 -10.70
CA ALA A 100 2.97 -7.33 -11.36
C ALA A 100 3.34 -6.11 -12.22
N ILE A 101 2.40 -5.57 -12.98
CA ILE A 101 2.63 -4.38 -13.81
C ILE A 101 2.90 -3.15 -12.92
N CYS A 102 2.01 -2.86 -11.98
CA CYS A 102 2.11 -1.66 -11.14
C CYS A 102 3.32 -1.70 -10.20
N ASP A 103 3.48 -2.77 -9.43
CA ASP A 103 4.41 -2.83 -8.31
C ASP A 103 5.83 -3.19 -8.80
N ASN A 104 5.96 -4.15 -9.74
CA ASN A 104 7.28 -4.63 -10.19
C ASN A 104 7.81 -3.88 -11.43
N LYS A 105 6.95 -3.60 -12.41
CA LYS A 105 7.42 -3.04 -13.70
C LYS A 105 7.49 -1.52 -13.71
N TYR A 106 6.50 -0.83 -13.13
CA TYR A 106 6.40 0.63 -13.26
C TYR A 106 6.60 1.42 -11.96
N GLY A 107 6.50 0.77 -10.80
CA GLY A 107 6.63 1.42 -9.48
C GLY A 107 5.50 2.41 -9.20
N VAL A 108 4.26 2.07 -9.58
CA VAL A 108 3.08 2.93 -9.40
C VAL A 108 2.16 2.33 -8.34
N ALA A 109 1.88 3.12 -7.30
CA ALA A 109 0.96 2.68 -6.25
C ALA A 109 -0.43 2.39 -6.84
N SER A 110 -1.02 1.26 -6.45
CA SER A 110 -2.33 0.82 -6.94
C SER A 110 -3.26 0.35 -5.83
N GLN A 111 -4.53 0.77 -5.90
CA GLN A 111 -5.63 0.29 -5.07
C GLN A 111 -6.64 -0.43 -5.96
N VAL A 112 -6.64 -1.77 -5.89
CA VAL A 112 -7.58 -2.61 -6.63
C VAL A 112 -8.80 -2.90 -5.75
N ILE A 113 -9.99 -2.76 -6.30
CA ILE A 113 -11.28 -2.96 -5.60
C ILE A 113 -12.14 -3.87 -6.46
N ASP A 114 -12.78 -4.85 -5.83
CA ASP A 114 -13.69 -5.76 -6.53
C ASP A 114 -14.98 -5.02 -6.94
N ALA A 115 -15.46 -5.25 -8.16
CA ALA A 115 -16.75 -4.74 -8.62
C ALA A 115 -17.90 -5.03 -7.63
N ARG A 116 -17.92 -6.21 -6.99
CA ARG A 116 -18.92 -6.55 -5.97
C ARG A 116 -18.80 -5.69 -4.72
N THR A 117 -17.59 -5.32 -4.32
CA THR A 117 -17.36 -4.40 -3.20
C THR A 117 -17.86 -3.00 -3.54
N VAL A 118 -17.67 -2.54 -4.77
CA VAL A 118 -18.19 -1.25 -5.25
C VAL A 118 -19.72 -1.22 -5.15
N ILE A 119 -20.40 -2.20 -5.75
CA ILE A 119 -21.87 -2.32 -5.73
C ILE A 119 -22.39 -2.39 -4.29
N SER A 120 -21.78 -3.25 -3.46
CA SER A 120 -22.17 -3.40 -2.06
C SER A 120 -21.97 -2.11 -1.25
N ALA A 121 -20.88 -1.37 -1.47
CA ALA A 121 -20.59 -0.14 -0.72
C ALA A 121 -21.52 1.02 -1.09
N VAL A 122 -21.89 1.15 -2.37
CA VAL A 122 -22.85 2.17 -2.83
C VAL A 122 -24.24 1.92 -2.27
N ASN A 123 -24.67 0.64 -2.24
CA ASN A 123 -25.99 0.27 -1.74
C ASN A 123 -26.08 0.15 -0.21
N SER A 124 -24.95 0.25 0.50
CA SER A 124 -24.92 0.13 1.96
C SER A 124 -25.05 1.47 2.65
N THR A 125 -25.83 1.50 3.74
CA THR A 125 -25.83 2.61 4.70
C THR A 125 -24.55 2.65 5.55
N LYS A 126 -23.82 1.53 5.67
CA LYS A 126 -22.58 1.45 6.44
C LYS A 126 -21.39 1.87 5.60
N LYS A 127 -20.80 3.02 5.92
CA LYS A 127 -19.64 3.59 5.19
C LYS A 127 -18.27 3.02 5.63
N THR A 128 -18.23 1.88 6.33
CA THR A 128 -16.98 1.28 6.85
C THR A 128 -16.03 0.80 5.76
N VAL A 129 -16.55 0.39 4.60
CA VAL A 129 -15.74 -0.01 3.44
C VAL A 129 -14.85 1.15 2.97
N TYR A 130 -15.43 2.34 2.81
CA TYR A 130 -14.69 3.54 2.40
C TYR A 130 -13.58 3.89 3.39
N TYR A 131 -13.87 3.80 4.69
CA TYR A 131 -12.88 4.00 5.76
C TYR A 131 -11.69 3.05 5.64
N ASN A 132 -11.95 1.75 5.54
CA ASN A 132 -10.91 0.72 5.44
C ASN A 132 -10.06 0.87 4.16
N ILE A 133 -10.67 1.33 3.06
CA ILE A 133 -9.94 1.61 1.82
C ILE A 133 -9.07 2.86 1.97
N ALA A 134 -9.58 3.94 2.58
CA ALA A 134 -8.82 5.15 2.84
C ALA A 134 -7.56 4.88 3.68
N LEU A 135 -7.65 4.02 4.71
CA LEU A 135 -6.49 3.60 5.51
C LEU A 135 -5.41 2.93 4.65
N LYS A 136 -5.82 2.06 3.70
CA LYS A 136 -4.90 1.36 2.79
C LYS A 136 -4.28 2.31 1.78
N ILE A 137 -5.04 3.28 1.28
CA ILE A 137 -4.53 4.32 0.38
C ILE A 137 -3.47 5.14 1.11
N ASN A 138 -3.76 5.64 2.31
CA ASN A 138 -2.83 6.46 3.08
C ASN A 138 -1.50 5.73 3.30
N ALA A 139 -1.54 4.47 3.74
CA ALA A 139 -0.34 3.66 3.96
C ALA A 139 0.48 3.44 2.67
N LYS A 140 -0.18 3.15 1.54
CA LYS A 140 0.50 2.98 0.23
C LYS A 140 1.18 4.26 -0.27
N LEU A 141 0.62 5.41 0.08
CA LEU A 141 1.17 6.71 -0.28
C LEU A 141 2.18 7.23 0.75
N GLY A 142 2.56 6.39 1.72
CA GLY A 142 3.60 6.68 2.72
C GLY A 142 3.12 7.46 3.95
N GLY A 143 1.80 7.68 4.08
CA GLY A 143 1.21 8.32 5.25
C GLY A 143 1.08 7.38 6.45
N VAL A 144 0.88 7.99 7.61
CA VAL A 144 0.71 7.29 8.90
C VAL A 144 -0.76 7.43 9.32
N ASN A 145 -1.43 6.31 9.59
CA ASN A 145 -2.83 6.33 10.05
C ASN A 145 -2.93 6.63 11.54
N GLN A 146 -2.14 5.93 12.34
CA GLN A 146 -2.14 5.99 13.80
C GLN A 146 -0.72 5.67 14.29
N ALA A 147 -0.33 6.26 15.42
CA ALA A 147 0.91 5.97 16.12
C ALA A 147 0.58 5.67 17.59
N VAL A 148 1.34 4.77 18.21
CA VAL A 148 1.22 4.52 19.64
C VAL A 148 1.91 5.66 20.39
N LEU A 149 1.21 6.26 21.34
CA LEU A 149 1.78 7.23 22.26
C LEU A 149 2.22 6.49 23.51
N PHE A 150 3.53 6.40 23.73
CA PHE A 150 4.08 5.90 24.98
C PHE A 150 4.11 7.07 25.99
N ASN A 151 3.36 6.95 27.09
CA ASN A 151 3.46 7.92 28.18
C ASN A 151 4.68 7.60 29.07
N ASN A 152 5.08 8.55 29.91
CA ASN A 152 6.28 8.43 30.74
C ASN A 152 6.23 7.18 31.65
N GLU A 153 5.06 6.76 32.13
CA GLU A 153 4.93 5.56 32.97
C GLU A 153 5.14 4.25 32.17
N SER A 154 4.61 4.18 30.95
CA SER A 154 4.81 3.03 30.05
C SER A 154 6.23 2.98 29.49
N ALA A 155 6.86 4.14 29.28
CA ALA A 155 8.25 4.27 28.85
C ALA A 155 9.26 3.97 29.98
N LEU A 156 8.82 3.94 31.25
CA LEU A 156 9.61 3.51 32.41
C LEU A 156 9.41 2.02 32.74
N ALA A 157 8.23 1.46 32.49
CA ALA A 157 7.92 0.03 32.72
C ALA A 157 8.60 -0.91 31.71
N TRP A 158 8.92 -0.37 30.54
CA TRP A 158 9.86 -0.96 29.58
C TRP A 158 11.11 -0.09 29.69
N ASP A 159 12.32 -0.64 29.67
CA ASP A 159 13.58 0.13 29.73
C ASP A 159 13.78 0.94 28.42
N PHE A 160 12.86 1.87 28.14
CA PHE A 160 12.63 2.62 26.90
C PHE A 160 12.54 4.14 27.19
N GLY A 161 12.94 4.56 28.40
CA GLY A 161 12.66 5.87 29.01
C GLY A 161 13.22 7.10 28.29
N ASN A 162 13.87 6.94 27.14
CA ASN A 162 14.45 8.03 26.35
C ASN A 162 13.76 8.26 25.01
N PHE A 163 12.60 7.65 24.75
CA PHE A 163 11.80 7.93 23.55
C PHE A 163 11.04 9.26 23.66
N CYS A 164 11.76 10.35 23.95
CA CYS A 164 11.18 11.68 23.89
C CYS A 164 11.15 12.16 22.44
N PHE A 165 9.95 12.28 21.88
CA PHE A 165 9.69 13.30 20.88
C PHE A 165 10.03 14.65 21.53
N GLU A 166 11.16 15.25 21.15
CA GLU A 166 11.51 16.60 21.55
C GLU A 166 10.35 17.54 21.22
N HIS A 167 9.58 17.91 22.25
CA HIS A 167 8.79 19.13 22.22
C HIS A 167 9.80 20.28 22.19
N LYS A 168 10.14 20.73 20.97
CA LYS A 168 10.82 22.00 20.75
C LYS A 168 9.87 23.13 21.15
N ASN A 169 9.71 23.37 22.45
CA ASN A 169 9.18 24.60 23.05
C ASN A 169 9.38 24.58 24.57
N ALA A 170 10.62 24.68 25.02
CA ALA A 170 10.93 25.17 26.36
C ALA A 170 12.31 25.82 26.32
N ALA A 171 12.32 27.16 26.34
CA ALA A 171 13.52 27.94 26.56
C ALA A 171 14.01 27.70 28.00
N HIS A 172 14.99 26.81 28.19
CA HIS A 172 15.78 26.71 29.41
C HIS A 172 17.24 26.32 29.10
N PRO A 173 18.19 26.73 29.96
CA PRO A 173 19.57 26.98 29.56
C PRO A 173 20.40 25.70 29.42
N ARG A 174 21.13 25.66 28.30
CA ARG A 174 22.37 24.92 28.00
C ARG A 174 22.92 24.06 29.15
N SER A 175 22.40 22.84 29.30
CA SER A 175 23.07 21.77 30.03
C SER A 175 24.17 21.17 29.15
N THR A 176 25.37 21.04 29.71
CA THR A 176 26.57 20.46 29.10
C THR A 176 26.62 18.93 29.27
N GLU A 177 25.48 18.26 29.24
CA GLU A 177 25.44 16.80 29.29
C GLU A 177 25.55 16.20 27.88
N PRO A 178 26.31 15.12 27.68
CA PRO A 178 26.39 14.46 26.38
C PRO A 178 24.98 14.03 25.97
N ALA A 179 24.58 14.36 24.73
CA ALA A 179 23.30 14.00 24.17
C ALA A 179 23.00 12.51 24.46
N GLN A 180 21.97 12.27 25.26
CA GLN A 180 21.57 10.94 25.71
C GLN A 180 21.41 10.03 24.48
N LYS A 181 22.07 8.86 24.51
CA LYS A 181 22.06 7.89 23.42
C LYS A 181 20.61 7.51 23.12
N LYS A 182 20.10 7.85 21.93
CA LYS A 182 18.76 7.44 21.49
C LYS A 182 18.75 5.92 21.39
N GLU A 183 18.07 5.27 22.32
CA GLU A 183 17.76 3.85 22.22
C GLU A 183 16.72 3.68 21.12
N ALA A 184 17.14 3.08 20.02
CA ALA A 184 16.31 2.88 18.86
C ALA A 184 16.07 1.39 18.67
N VAL A 185 14.80 1.02 18.57
CA VAL A 185 14.38 -0.38 18.42
C VAL A 185 13.82 -0.61 17.03
N MET A 186 14.36 -1.64 16.38
CA MET A 186 13.87 -2.14 15.10
C MET A 186 13.12 -3.45 15.35
N TYR A 187 11.82 -3.43 15.09
CA TYR A 187 10.93 -4.58 15.06
C TYR A 187 11.02 -5.25 13.70
N VAL A 188 11.24 -6.57 13.70
CA VAL A 188 11.42 -7.36 12.48
C VAL A 188 10.41 -8.49 12.44
N GLY A 189 9.72 -8.62 11.32
CA GLY A 189 8.86 -9.76 11.00
C GLY A 189 9.48 -10.57 9.86
N ILE A 190 9.49 -11.89 9.99
CA ILE A 190 10.07 -12.82 9.01
C ILE A 190 9.06 -13.93 8.75
N ASP A 191 8.83 -14.24 7.48
CA ASP A 191 7.98 -15.35 7.05
C ASP A 191 8.55 -16.02 5.80
N VAL A 192 8.42 -17.35 5.71
CA VAL A 192 8.71 -18.12 4.50
C VAL A 192 7.44 -18.79 4.02
N THR A 193 6.99 -18.41 2.84
CA THR A 193 5.82 -19.02 2.20
C THR A 193 6.24 -20.12 1.23
N HIS A 194 5.81 -21.35 1.50
CA HIS A 194 5.98 -22.49 0.62
C HIS A 194 4.94 -22.55 -0.49
N PRO A 195 5.28 -23.06 -1.69
CA PRO A 195 4.32 -23.24 -2.77
C PRO A 195 3.30 -24.32 -2.39
N THR A 196 2.08 -24.23 -2.90
CA THR A 196 1.03 -25.23 -2.67
C THR A 196 1.54 -26.63 -3.02
N ALA A 197 1.17 -27.62 -2.20
CA ALA A 197 1.48 -29.01 -2.45
C ALA A 197 1.08 -29.41 -3.89
N ASN A 198 1.95 -30.18 -4.56
CA ASN A 198 1.75 -30.66 -5.93
C ASN A 198 1.61 -29.58 -7.02
N SER A 199 1.99 -28.33 -6.75
CA SER A 199 2.01 -27.25 -7.77
C SER A 199 3.10 -27.40 -8.83
N GLY A 200 4.08 -28.29 -8.62
CA GLY A 200 5.27 -28.41 -9.47
C GLY A 200 6.24 -27.22 -9.35
N ILE A 201 6.00 -26.30 -8.42
CA ILE A 201 6.87 -25.16 -8.13
C ILE A 201 7.85 -25.57 -7.03
N ASP A 202 9.14 -25.40 -7.27
CA ASP A 202 10.24 -25.78 -6.36
C ASP A 202 10.94 -24.59 -5.71
N ILE A 203 10.26 -23.44 -5.68
CA ILE A 203 10.70 -22.21 -5.03
C ILE A 203 9.74 -21.83 -3.90
N SER A 204 10.30 -21.35 -2.79
CA SER A 204 9.60 -20.68 -1.69
C SER A 204 9.96 -19.21 -1.68
N ILE A 205 9.14 -18.40 -1.02
CA ILE A 205 9.36 -16.95 -0.94
C ILE A 205 9.65 -16.60 0.51
N ALA A 206 10.87 -16.15 0.79
CA ALA A 206 11.26 -15.59 2.07
C ALA A 206 11.02 -14.08 2.07
N SER A 207 10.29 -13.61 3.07
CA SER A 207 9.96 -12.19 3.24
C SER A 207 10.41 -11.71 4.62
N MET A 208 11.05 -10.55 4.63
CA MET A 208 11.42 -9.84 5.85
C MET A 208 10.86 -8.43 5.79
N VAL A 209 10.28 -7.98 6.90
CA VAL A 209 9.80 -6.60 7.06
C VAL A 209 10.38 -6.01 8.33
N ALA A 210 10.71 -4.71 8.30
CA ALA A 210 11.16 -4.01 9.49
C ALA A 210 10.68 -2.56 9.49
N ASN A 211 10.40 -1.99 10.67
CA ASN A 211 10.16 -0.55 10.75
C ASN A 211 11.44 0.21 10.43
N PHE A 212 11.30 1.36 9.77
CA PHE A 212 12.43 2.25 9.50
C PHE A 212 12.25 3.63 10.15
N ASP A 213 11.16 3.84 10.88
CA ASP A 213 10.94 5.00 11.72
C ASP A 213 10.90 4.60 13.20
N LEU A 214 11.30 5.53 14.06
CA LEU A 214 11.34 5.31 15.49
C LEU A 214 9.95 4.94 16.07
N ALA A 215 8.87 5.51 15.52
CA ALA A 215 7.51 5.28 16.01
C ALA A 215 6.92 3.92 15.58
N ALA A 216 7.67 3.12 14.83
CA ALA A 216 7.24 1.83 14.27
C ALA A 216 5.93 1.91 13.47
N THR A 217 5.73 3.00 12.72
CA THR A 217 4.52 3.24 11.92
C THR A 217 4.70 2.95 10.44
N ARG A 218 5.95 2.84 9.97
CA ARG A 218 6.29 2.62 8.57
C ARG A 218 7.30 1.49 8.43
N TYR A 219 6.99 0.55 7.54
CA TYR A 219 7.78 -0.65 7.34
C TYR A 219 8.33 -0.71 5.91
N ALA A 220 9.55 -1.22 5.80
CA ALA A 220 10.16 -1.63 4.54
C ALA A 220 10.14 -3.15 4.45
N ASN A 221 10.33 -3.70 3.25
CA ASN A 221 10.40 -5.13 3.02
C ASN A 221 11.62 -5.50 2.17
N GLU A 222 12.05 -6.74 2.33
CA GLU A 222 13.00 -7.44 1.45
C GLU A 222 12.43 -8.83 1.17
N ILE A 223 12.27 -9.17 -0.11
CA ILE A 223 11.59 -10.41 -0.55
C ILE A 223 12.49 -11.15 -1.53
N PHE A 224 12.82 -12.40 -1.20
CA PHE A 224 13.75 -13.22 -1.95
C PHE A 224 13.14 -14.60 -2.22
N ALA A 225 13.38 -15.14 -3.41
CA ALA A 225 13.07 -16.53 -3.70
C ALA A 225 14.18 -17.43 -3.15
N GLN A 226 13.81 -18.60 -2.64
CA GLN A 226 14.72 -19.62 -2.14
C GLN A 226 14.25 -21.02 -2.52
N MET A 227 15.10 -22.03 -2.36
CA MET A 227 14.70 -23.41 -2.64
C MET A 227 13.54 -23.86 -1.75
N LYS A 228 12.63 -24.66 -2.31
CA LYS A 228 11.51 -25.24 -1.58
C LYS A 228 11.95 -26.17 -0.43
N GLY A 229 11.14 -26.17 0.63
CA GLY A 229 11.29 -27.06 1.78
C GLY A 229 12.26 -26.55 2.85
N LYS A 230 12.75 -25.32 2.72
CA LYS A 230 13.56 -24.65 3.73
C LYS A 230 12.75 -23.58 4.45
N GLU A 231 12.55 -23.76 5.74
CA GLU A 231 11.91 -22.78 6.63
C GLU A 231 12.88 -21.66 7.05
N THR A 232 14.20 -21.89 6.92
CA THR A 232 15.22 -20.86 7.16
C THR A 232 15.31 -19.90 5.97
N VAL A 233 15.57 -18.62 6.26
CA VAL A 233 15.80 -17.61 5.22
C VAL A 233 17.23 -17.75 4.67
N GLU A 234 17.37 -18.16 3.42
CA GLU A 234 18.69 -18.42 2.81
C GLU A 234 19.56 -17.17 2.71
N CYS A 235 18.95 -16.02 2.41
CA CYS A 235 19.64 -14.74 2.22
C CYS A 235 19.48 -13.81 3.44
N PHE A 236 19.41 -14.37 4.66
CA PHE A 236 19.10 -13.62 5.88
C PHE A 236 19.99 -12.39 6.06
N ASP A 237 21.32 -12.56 6.03
CA ASP A 237 22.27 -11.47 6.26
C ASP A 237 22.05 -10.32 5.28
N ARG A 238 21.83 -10.65 4.00
CA ARG A 238 21.56 -9.64 2.97
C ARG A 238 20.27 -8.87 3.25
N GLN A 239 19.16 -9.58 3.45
CA GLN A 239 17.85 -8.97 3.70
C GLN A 239 17.88 -8.11 4.97
N PHE A 240 18.45 -8.64 6.05
CA PHE A 240 18.55 -7.96 7.33
C PHE A 240 19.47 -6.74 7.26
N CYS A 241 20.65 -6.84 6.63
CA CYS A 241 21.57 -5.71 6.48
C CYS A 241 20.96 -4.56 5.67
N GLN A 242 20.18 -4.84 4.63
CA GLN A 242 19.48 -3.81 3.84
C GLN A 242 18.45 -3.07 4.69
N LEU A 243 17.64 -3.79 5.47
CA LEU A 243 16.66 -3.20 6.38
C LEU A 243 17.32 -2.41 7.53
N MET A 244 18.37 -2.95 8.12
CA MET A 244 19.16 -2.26 9.16
C MET A 244 19.78 -0.95 8.63
N THR A 245 20.34 -0.98 7.42
CA THR A 245 20.92 0.23 6.80
C THR A 245 19.85 1.30 6.66
N LYS A 246 18.66 0.94 6.15
CA LYS A 246 17.54 1.87 6.02
C LYS A 246 17.05 2.42 7.36
N PHE A 247 16.95 1.57 8.38
CA PHE A 247 16.57 2.01 9.73
C PHE A 247 17.58 3.02 10.28
N ARG A 248 18.88 2.76 10.13
CA ARG A 248 19.95 3.68 10.58
C ARG A 248 19.94 5.02 9.84
N GLU A 249 19.81 4.99 8.52
CA GLU A 249 19.76 6.18 7.68
C GLU A 249 18.60 7.10 8.06
N VAL A 250 17.40 6.55 8.26
CA VAL A 250 16.20 7.35 8.56
C VAL A 250 16.16 7.80 10.02
N CYS A 251 16.61 6.96 10.95
CA CYS A 251 16.64 7.28 12.38
C CYS A 251 17.87 8.11 12.80
N CYS A 252 18.82 8.33 11.88
CA CYS A 252 20.08 9.07 12.11
C CYS A 252 20.94 8.43 13.22
N LEU A 253 21.23 7.12 13.09
CA LEU A 253 21.96 6.28 14.07
C LEU A 253 23.35 5.81 13.62
#